data_AF-A0A7X8XA40-F1
#
_entry.id   AF-A0A7X8XA40-F1
#
_cell.length_a   1.000
_cell.length_b   1.000
_cell.length_c   1.000
_cell.angle_alpha   90.00
_cell.angle_beta   90.00
_cell.angle_gamma   90.00
#
_symmetry.space_group_name_H-M   'P 1'
#
loop_
_entity.id
_entity.type
_entity.pdbx_description
1 polymer ?
#
loop_
_entity_poly.entity_id
_entity_poly.type
_entity_poly.pdbx_seq_one_letter_code
_entity_poly.pdbx_strand_id
1 'polypeptide(L)' 'MMTKKSKIPGILTWLVLLFFYLPILLLVINSFNDSRTGVTWGGFTLKWYSQLFAAREIW' A
#
# COMPACT_ATOMS: atom_id res chain seq x y z
N MET A 1 -43.40 -1.82 -14.34
CA MET A 1 -42.86 -1.79 -12.97
C MET A 1 -41.40 -1.37 -13.03
N MET A 2 -41.01 -0.28 -12.34
CA MET A 2 -39.64 0.24 -12.35
C MET A 2 -38.96 -0.16 -11.05
N THR A 3 -38.00 -1.08 -11.09
CA THR A 3 -37.29 -1.56 -9.90
C THR A 3 -36.26 -0.52 -9.46
N LYS A 4 -36.27 -0.13 -8.18
CA LYS A 4 -35.20 0.72 -7.62
C LYS A 4 -33.88 -0.04 -7.69
N LYS A 5 -32.86 0.51 -8.34
CA LYS A 5 -31.50 -0.07 -8.34
C LYS A 5 -30.91 0.00 -6.93
N SER A 6 -30.51 -1.15 -6.38
CA SER A 6 -29.85 -1.24 -5.07
C SER A 6 -28.42 -0.73 -5.16
N LYS A 7 -28.00 0.08 -4.16
CA LYS A 7 -26.61 0.58 -4.04
C LYS A 7 -25.66 -0.44 -3.38
N ILE A 8 -26.21 -1.53 -2.81
CA ILE A 8 -25.46 -2.53 -2.04
C ILE A 8 -24.27 -3.12 -2.82
N PRO A 9 -24.42 -3.54 -4.10
CA PRO A 9 -23.30 -4.12 -4.84
C PRO A 9 -22.13 -3.15 -4.99
N GLY A 10 -22.41 -1.86 -5.24
CA GLY A 10 -21.37 -0.84 -5.36
C GLY A 10 -20.59 -0.61 -4.07
N ILE A 11 -21.29 -0.59 -2.93
CA ILE A 11 -20.65 -0.45 -1.61
C ILE A 11 -19.76 -1.66 -1.32
N LEU A 12 -20.25 -2.88 -1.59
CA LEU A 12 -19.48 -4.10 -1.40
C LEU A 12 -18.23 -4.14 -2.29
N THR A 13 -18.35 -3.75 -3.57
CA THR A 13 -17.20 -3.65 -4.47
C THR A 13 -16.13 -2.71 -3.90
N TRP A 14 -16.52 -1.52 -3.44
CA TRP A 14 -15.56 -0.58 -2.84
C TRP A 14 -14.92 -1.11 -1.56
N LEU A 15 -15.68 -1.79 -0.68
CA LEU A 15 -15.14 -2.41 0.53
C LEU A 15 -14.12 -3.51 0.21
N VAL A 16 -14.42 -4.34 -0.78
CA VAL A 16 -13.50 -5.40 -1.25
C VAL A 16 -12.23 -4.80 -1.82
N LEU A 17 -12.34 -3.76 -2.66
CA LEU A 17 -11.18 -3.06 -3.19
C LEU A 17 -10.35 -2.44 -2.05
N LEU A 18 -10.97 -1.69 -1.13
CA LEU A 18 -10.27 -1.10 0.00
C LEU A 18 -9.54 -2.14 0.83
N PHE A 19 -10.17 -3.29 1.09
CA PHE A 19 -9.55 -4.40 1.83
C PHE A 19 -8.27 -4.91 1.14
N PHE A 20 -8.28 -5.10 -0.17
CA PHE A 20 -7.10 -5.56 -0.92
C PHE A 20 -6.01 -4.49 -1.06
N TYR A 21 -6.41 -3.23 -1.24
CA TYR A 21 -5.46 -2.12 -1.45
C TYR A 21 -4.86 -1.58 -0.15
N LEU A 22 -5.54 -1.72 0.99
CA LEU A 22 -5.04 -1.28 2.28
C LEU A 22 -3.69 -1.90 2.67
N PRO A 23 -3.46 -3.23 2.61
CA PRO A 23 -2.15 -3.81 2.92
C PRO A 23 -1.06 -3.37 1.94
N ILE A 24 -1.39 -3.21 0.65
CA ILE A 24 -0.45 -2.68 -0.35
C ILE A 24 -0.07 -1.24 0.00
N LEU A 25 -1.04 -0.42 0.38
CA LEU A 25 -0.80 0.95 0.81
C LEU A 25 0.11 1.01 2.04
N LEU A 26 -0.10 0.13 3.03
CA LEU A 26 0.78 0.02 4.20
C LEU A 26 2.21 -0.37 3.81
N LEU A 27 2.38 -1.29 2.86
CA LEU A 27 3.70 -1.65 2.33
C LEU A 27 4.37 -0.48 1.62
N VAL A 28 3.62 0.26 0.80
CA VAL A 28 4.11 1.46 0.11
C VAL A 28 4.50 2.55 1.12
N ILE A 29 3.70 2.81 2.14
CA ILE A 29 4.06 3.79 3.18
C ILE A 29 5.31 3.34 3.93
N ASN A 30 5.38 2.05 4.30
CA ASN A 30 6.51 1.52 5.04
C ASN A 30 7.79 1.40 4.20
N SER A 31 7.72 1.38 2.86
CA SER A 31 8.91 1.39 2.01
C SER A 31 9.69 2.71 2.08
N PHE A 32 9.04 3.80 2.55
CA PHE A 32 9.66 5.08 2.84
C PHE A 32 10.10 5.23 4.30
N ASN A 33 9.95 4.21 5.13
CA ASN A 33 10.29 4.28 6.55
C ASN A 33 11.82 4.15 6.74
N ASP A 34 12.44 5.09 7.46
CA ASP A 34 13.87 5.04 7.78
C ASP A 34 14.23 3.93 8.78
N SER A 35 13.24 3.41 9.52
CA SER A 35 13.41 2.25 10.37
C SER A 35 13.62 0.97 9.56
N ARG A 36 14.49 0.08 10.07
CA ARG A 36 14.67 -1.28 9.51
C ARG A 36 13.47 -2.19 9.79
N THR A 37 12.63 -1.83 10.76
CA THR A 37 11.44 -2.61 11.15
C THR A 37 10.18 -1.79 10.94
N GLY A 38 9.10 -2.42 10.50
CA GLY A 38 7.81 -1.74 10.28
C GLY A 38 7.05 -1.36 11.56
N VAL A 39 7.65 -1.55 12.74
CA VAL A 39 7.01 -1.31 14.04
C VAL A 39 7.14 0.15 14.47
N THR A 40 8.27 0.79 14.15
CA THR A 40 8.57 2.17 14.52
C THR A 40 8.69 3.03 13.27
N TRP A 41 8.14 4.24 13.31
CA TRP A 41 8.34 5.22 12.23
C TRP A 41 9.64 5.97 12.46
N GLY A 42 10.64 5.72 11.61
CA GLY A 42 11.96 6.35 11.67
C GLY A 42 12.06 7.68 10.93
N GLY A 43 11.00 8.11 10.24
CA GLY A 43 11.01 9.24 9.32
C GLY A 43 10.92 8.81 7.85
N PHE A 44 10.72 9.77 6.96
CA PHE A 44 10.67 9.53 5.52
C PHE A 44 12.09 9.43 4.93
N THR A 45 12.35 8.42 4.10
CA THR A 45 13.64 8.20 3.44
C THR A 45 13.49 7.57 2.06
N LEU A 46 14.51 7.77 1.22
CA LEU A 46 14.70 7.05 -0.05
C LEU A 46 15.96 6.18 -0.05
N LYS A 47 16.63 6.03 1.11
CA LYS A 47 17.93 5.34 1.22
C LYS A 47 17.92 3.90 0.72
N TRP A 48 16.79 3.20 0.86
CA TRP A 48 16.66 1.81 0.43
C TRP A 48 16.66 1.69 -1.09
N TYR A 49 16.04 2.65 -1.77
CA TYR A 49 16.05 2.70 -3.23
C TYR A 49 17.46 3.03 -3.75
N SER A 50 18.18 3.97 -3.13
CA SER A 50 19.56 4.27 -3.54
C SER A 50 20.49 3.09 -3.32
N GLN A 51 20.36 2.37 -2.19
CA GLN A 51 21.10 1.13 -1.93
C GLN A 51 20.76 0.04 -2.95
N LEU A 52 19.47 -0.14 -3.28
CA LEU A 52 19.01 -1.10 -4.28
C LEU A 52 19.68 -0.84 -5.64
N PHE A 53 19.70 0.40 -6.12
CA PHE A 53 20.33 0.73 -7.41
C PHE A 53 21.87 0.68 -7.38
N ALA A 54 22.49 0.79 -6.21
CA ALA A 54 23.95 0.66 -6.07
C ALA A 54 24.42 -0.80 -5.92
N ALA A 55 23.54 -1.72 -5.53
CA ALA A 55 23.82 -3.12 -5.29
C ALA A 55 24.07 -3.88 -6.60
N ARG A 56 25.32 -3.95 -7.04
CA ARG A 56 25.74 -4.60 -8.31
C ARG A 56 25.42 -6.10 -8.36
N GLU A 57 25.23 -6.74 -7.23
CA GLU A 57 24.80 -8.13 -7.12
C GLU A 57 23.30 -8.34 -7.41
N ILE A 58 22.50 -7.28 -7.36
CA ILE A 58 21.05 -7.33 -7.61
C ILE A 58 20.72 -7.09 -9.10
N TRP A 59 21.65 -6.48 -9.85
CA TRP A 59 21.50 -6.12 -11.27
C TRP A 59 22.39 -6.96 -12.18
#